data_AF-A0A7X7IYD1-F1
#
_entry.id   AF-A0A7X7IYD1-F1
#
_cell.length_a   1.000
_cell.length_b   1.000
_cell.length_c   1.000
_cell.angle_alpha   90.00
_cell.angle_beta   90.00
_cell.angle_gamma   90.00
#
_symmetry.space_group_name_H-M   'P 1'
#
loop_
_entity.id
_entity.type
_entity.pdbx_description
1 polymer ?
#
loop_
_entity_poly.entity_id
_entity_poly.type
_entity_poly.pdbx_seq_one_letter_code
_entity_poly.pdbx_strand_id
1 'polypeptide(L)'
;MRDLCPFLGIDFDEILLKPTYYGLPWRGNNFDGLKFDKASNVNVGRWRDRITEHEAKVIEFHFSESMAEWGYEPAFSRDEQIDAAMHHYKWFNFAQLFSITTGVDTFQKATA
;
A
#
# COMPACT_ATOMS: atom_id res chain seq x y z
N MET A 1 20.09 13.40 -0.95
CA MET A 1 21.22 13.64 -0.01
C MET A 1 21.80 15.03 -0.14
N ARG A 2 22.22 15.49 -1.34
CA ARG A 2 22.77 16.85 -1.51
C ARG A 2 21.83 17.96 -1.04
N ASP A 3 20.52 17.82 -1.28
CA ASP A 3 19.53 18.80 -0.80
C ASP A 3 19.09 18.55 0.65
N LEU A 4 19.21 17.30 1.10
CA LEU A 4 18.79 16.88 2.44
C LEU A 4 19.83 17.25 3.52
N CYS A 5 21.12 17.19 3.18
CA CYS A 5 22.20 17.52 4.11
C CYS A 5 22.12 18.97 4.63
N PRO A 6 21.95 20.01 3.78
CA PRO A 6 21.69 21.38 4.23
C PRO A 6 20.43 21.50 5.09
N PHE A 7 19.34 20.81 4.71
CA PHE A 7 18.10 20.80 5.49
C PHE A 7 18.32 20.25 6.91
N LEU A 8 19.17 19.24 7.05
CA LEU A 8 19.53 18.64 8.34
C LEU A 8 20.67 19.36 9.07
N GLY A 9 21.30 20.37 8.45
CA GLY A 9 22.47 21.05 9.01
C GLY A 9 23.72 20.17 9.11
N ILE A 10 23.87 19.18 8.22
CA ILE A 10 25.05 18.30 8.15
C ILE A 10 25.83 18.54 6.85
N ASP A 11 27.14 18.34 6.89
CA ASP A 11 27.96 18.38 5.68
C ASP A 11 27.68 17.16 4.80
N PHE A 12 27.62 17.39 3.50
CA PHE A 12 27.50 16.30 2.53
C PHE A 12 28.84 15.58 2.37
N ASP A 13 28.82 14.26 2.53
CA ASP A 13 29.92 13.35 2.21
C ASP A 13 29.39 12.21 1.33
N GLU A 14 30.20 11.71 0.39
CA GLU A 14 29.82 10.60 -0.50
C GLU A 14 29.49 9.30 0.27
N ILE A 15 30.03 9.12 1.48
CA ILE A 15 29.72 7.96 2.32
C ILE A 15 28.22 7.89 2.66
N LEU A 16 27.52 9.02 2.68
CA LEU A 16 26.07 9.11 2.93
C LEU A 16 25.23 8.47 1.81
N LEU A 17 25.82 8.17 0.65
CA LEU A 17 25.16 7.44 -0.43
C LEU A 17 25.21 5.92 -0.24
N LYS A 18 25.97 5.43 0.75
CA LYS A 18 26.17 4.00 1.01
C LYS A 18 25.47 3.62 2.32
N PRO A 19 24.42 2.78 2.27
CA PRO A 19 23.73 2.36 3.48
C PRO A 19 24.66 1.51 4.36
N THR A 20 24.81 1.90 5.62
CA THR A 20 25.60 1.16 6.60
C THR A 20 24.84 1.03 7.92
N TYR A 21 25.18 0.00 8.69
CA TYR A 21 24.74 -0.20 10.06
C TYR A 21 25.96 -0.49 10.91
N TYR A 22 26.28 0.40 11.87
CA TYR A 22 27.54 0.38 12.63
C TYR A 22 28.80 0.25 11.75
N GLY A 23 28.84 0.94 10.62
CA GLY A 23 29.98 0.93 9.69
C GLY A 23 30.08 -0.33 8.81
N LEU A 24 29.21 -1.32 9.01
CA LEU A 24 29.11 -2.49 8.14
C LEU A 24 28.11 -2.22 7.00
N PRO A 25 28.36 -2.68 5.76
CA PRO A 25 27.40 -2.56 4.68
C PRO A 25 26.07 -3.21 5.07
N TRP A 26 24.99 -2.43 5.02
CA TRP A 26 23.65 -2.93 5.29
C TRP A 26 22.90 -3.13 3.98
N ARG A 27 22.20 -4.26 3.86
CA ARG A 27 21.38 -4.57 2.69
C ARG A 27 19.91 -4.37 3.04
N GLY A 28 19.17 -3.76 2.13
CA GLY A 28 17.76 -3.46 2.34
C GLY A 28 16.91 -4.72 2.56
N ASN A 29 15.92 -4.62 3.46
CA ASN A 29 14.85 -5.61 3.63
C ASN A 29 13.67 -5.20 2.74
N ASN A 30 13.43 -5.94 1.67
CA ASN A 30 12.37 -5.64 0.70
C ASN A 30 11.30 -6.75 0.72
N PHE A 31 10.07 -6.38 0.35
CA PHE A 31 8.90 -7.27 0.33
C PHE A 31 9.10 -8.55 -0.50
N ASP A 32 9.81 -8.44 -1.63
CA ASP A 32 10.13 -9.53 -2.56
C ASP A 32 11.44 -10.28 -2.19
N GLY A 33 12.02 -10.03 -1.01
CA GLY A 33 13.27 -10.64 -0.56
C GLY A 33 14.52 -10.19 -1.33
N LEU A 34 14.42 -9.16 -2.18
CA LEU A 34 15.54 -8.66 -2.97
C LEU A 34 16.51 -7.88 -2.08
N LYS A 35 17.80 -8.19 -2.19
CA LYS A 35 18.86 -7.47 -1.49
C LYS A 35 19.28 -6.25 -2.30
N PHE A 36 19.16 -5.06 -1.71
CA PHE A 36 19.64 -3.81 -2.28
C PHE A 36 20.94 -3.38 -1.61
N ASP A 37 21.91 -2.98 -2.43
CA ASP A 37 23.18 -2.36 -2.06
C ASP A 37 23.17 -0.83 -2.25
N LYS A 38 22.14 -0.30 -2.95
CA LYS A 38 21.91 1.12 -3.19
C LYS A 38 20.43 1.43 -3.36
N ALA A 39 20.07 2.71 -3.30
CA ALA A 39 18.73 3.16 -3.68
C ALA A 39 18.40 2.73 -5.12
N SER A 40 17.18 2.25 -5.35
CA SER A 40 16.75 1.69 -6.62
C SER A 40 15.29 2.02 -6.91
N ASN A 41 14.97 2.23 -8.19
CA ASN A 41 13.62 2.49 -8.67
C ASN A 41 12.84 1.22 -9.02
N VAL A 42 13.38 0.02 -8.75
CA VAL A 42 12.74 -1.26 -9.14
C VAL A 42 11.32 -1.44 -8.61
N ASN A 43 10.99 -0.79 -7.49
CA ASN A 43 9.69 -0.87 -6.85
C ASN A 43 8.75 0.29 -7.21
N VAL A 44 9.20 1.27 -7.99
CA VAL A 44 8.36 2.39 -8.45
C VAL A 44 7.31 1.83 -9.41
N GLY A 45 6.03 2.06 -9.12
CA GLY A 45 4.91 1.60 -9.94
C GLY A 45 4.59 0.10 -9.82
N ARG A 46 5.38 -0.67 -9.07
CA ARG A 46 5.23 -2.13 -8.90
C ARG A 46 3.95 -2.56 -8.18
N TRP A 47 3.18 -1.60 -7.65
CA TRP A 47 1.86 -1.87 -7.09
C TRP A 47 0.94 -2.55 -8.11
N ARG A 48 1.09 -2.25 -9.41
CA ARG A 48 0.30 -2.85 -10.49
C ARG A 48 0.48 -4.37 -10.61
N ASP A 49 1.64 -4.87 -10.18
CA ASP A 49 1.95 -6.30 -10.18
C ASP A 49 1.56 -6.99 -8.84
N ARG A 50 1.25 -6.20 -7.81
CA ARG A 50 1.02 -6.69 -6.44
C ARG A 50 -0.45 -6.71 -6.04
N ILE A 51 -1.27 -5.86 -6.66
CA ILE A 51 -2.71 -5.81 -6.44
C ILE A 51 -3.42 -5.87 -7.79
N THR A 52 -4.63 -6.40 -7.76
CA THR A 52 -5.52 -6.43 -8.93
C THR A 52 -6.00 -5.03 -9.28
N GLU A 53 -6.43 -4.83 -10.54
CA GLU A 53 -7.04 -3.56 -10.95
C GLU A 53 -8.29 -3.23 -10.11
N HIS A 54 -9.07 -4.24 -9.72
CA HIS A 54 -10.26 -4.02 -8.89
C HIS A 54 -9.88 -3.44 -7.52
N GLU A 55 -8.88 -4.02 -6.85
CA GLU A 55 -8.37 -3.49 -5.58
C GLU A 55 -7.82 -2.07 -5.74
N ALA A 56 -7.08 -1.81 -6.82
CA ALA A 56 -6.53 -0.49 -7.11
C ALA A 56 -7.64 0.56 -7.33
N LYS A 57 -8.68 0.23 -8.10
CA LYS A 57 -9.85 1.08 -8.34
C LYS A 57 -10.59 1.41 -7.05
N VAL A 58 -10.74 0.44 -6.14
CA VAL A 58 -11.36 0.65 -4.81
C VAL A 58 -10.49 1.56 -3.95
N ILE A 59 -9.17 1.36 -3.92
CA ILE A 59 -8.23 2.23 -3.19
C ILE A 59 -8.31 3.66 -3.73
N GLU A 60 -8.20 3.85 -5.04
CA GLU A 60 -8.29 5.18 -5.65
C GLU A 60 -9.64 5.85 -5.38
N PHE A 61 -10.75 5.10 -5.38
CA PHE A 61 -12.05 5.65 -5.01
C PHE A 61 -12.03 6.29 -3.62
N HIS A 62 -11.49 5.57 -2.63
CA HIS A 62 -11.48 5.99 -1.22
C HIS A 62 -10.42 7.06 -0.89
N PHE A 63 -9.27 7.01 -1.55
CA PHE A 63 -8.11 7.84 -1.21
C PHE A 63 -7.80 8.92 -2.25
N SER A 64 -8.64 9.09 -3.28
CA SER A 64 -8.46 10.10 -4.33
C SER A 64 -8.16 11.52 -3.80
N GLU A 65 -8.84 11.96 -2.74
CA GLU A 65 -8.59 13.27 -2.14
C GLU A 65 -7.18 13.36 -1.52
N SER A 66 -6.77 12.36 -0.75
CA SER A 66 -5.41 12.29 -0.19
C SER A 66 -4.36 12.18 -1.30
N MET A 67 -4.61 11.39 -2.34
CA MET A 67 -3.70 11.30 -3.48
C MET A 67 -3.48 12.68 -4.12
N ALA A 68 -4.56 13.43 -4.35
CA ALA A 68 -4.50 14.78 -4.91
C ALA A 68 -3.74 15.76 -4.00
N GLU A 69 -3.93 15.70 -2.68
CA GLU A 69 -3.18 16.53 -1.71
C GLU A 69 -1.67 16.37 -1.86
N TRP A 70 -1.20 15.16 -2.16
CA TRP A 70 0.21 14.83 -2.33
C TRP A 70 0.67 14.82 -3.80
N GLY A 71 -0.18 15.25 -4.74
CA GLY A 71 0.14 15.34 -6.17
C GLY A 71 0.22 14.00 -6.90
N TYR A 72 -0.46 12.97 -6.40
CA TYR A 72 -0.62 11.69 -7.08
C TYR A 72 -1.89 11.68 -7.94
N GLU A 73 -1.74 11.33 -9.20
CA GLU A 73 -2.86 11.15 -10.12
C GLU A 73 -3.40 9.72 -10.07
N PRO A 74 -4.72 9.52 -10.00
CA PRO A 74 -5.34 8.20 -10.14
C PRO A 74 -4.98 7.56 -11.49
N ALA A 75 -4.76 6.24 -11.49
CA ALA A 75 -4.51 5.49 -12.71
C ALA A 75 -5.80 5.15 -13.47
N PHE A 76 -6.95 5.11 -12.79
CA PHE A 76 -8.24 4.74 -13.37
C PHE A 76 -9.22 5.92 -13.37
N SER A 77 -10.19 5.88 -14.27
CA SER A 77 -11.23 6.90 -14.35
C SER A 77 -12.16 6.87 -13.13
N ARG A 78 -12.82 8.01 -12.85
CA ARG A 78 -13.78 8.09 -11.73
C ARG A 78 -14.94 7.10 -11.87
N ASP A 79 -15.38 6.83 -13.10
CA ASP A 79 -16.46 5.87 -13.37
C ASP A 79 -16.02 4.44 -13.03
N GLU A 80 -14.81 4.04 -13.41
CA GLU A 80 -14.24 2.73 -13.05
C GLU A 80 -14.04 2.57 -11.54
N GLN A 81 -13.63 3.64 -10.86
CA GLN A 81 -13.51 3.67 -9.41
C GLN A 81 -14.86 3.47 -8.72
N ILE A 82 -15.89 4.19 -9.19
CA ILE A 82 -17.27 4.09 -8.65
C ILE A 82 -17.80 2.67 -8.86
N ASP A 83 -17.66 2.11 -10.06
CA ASP A 83 -18.12 0.76 -10.38
C ASP A 83 -17.46 -0.29 -9.47
N ALA A 84 -16.13 -0.20 -9.30
CA ALA A 84 -15.39 -1.10 -8.43
C ALA A 84 -15.83 -0.97 -6.96
N ALA A 85 -16.01 0.25 -6.46
CA ALA A 85 -16.49 0.49 -5.10
C ALA A 85 -17.92 -0.05 -4.89
N MET A 86 -18.83 0.14 -5.85
CA MET A 86 -20.18 -0.42 -5.81
C MET A 86 -20.15 -1.95 -5.74
N HIS A 87 -19.32 -2.59 -6.57
CA HIS A 87 -19.11 -4.04 -6.54
C HIS A 87 -18.54 -4.51 -5.21
N HIS A 88 -17.55 -3.79 -4.66
CA HIS A 88 -16.96 -4.07 -3.36
C HIS A 88 -18.02 -4.00 -2.24
N TYR A 89 -18.82 -2.94 -2.19
CA TYR A 89 -19.87 -2.79 -1.18
C TYR A 89 -20.97 -3.84 -1.31
N LYS A 90 -21.37 -4.20 -2.54
CA LYS A 90 -22.34 -5.29 -2.76
C LYS A 90 -21.82 -6.61 -2.19
N TRP A 91 -20.56 -6.94 -2.47
CA TRP A 91 -19.92 -8.13 -1.92
C TRP A 91 -19.78 -8.05 -0.40
N PHE A 92 -19.31 -6.91 0.13
CA PHE A 92 -19.09 -6.71 1.56
C PHE A 92 -20.39 -6.86 2.35
N ASN A 93 -21.47 -6.21 1.92
CA ASN A 93 -22.78 -6.30 2.55
C ASN A 93 -23.34 -7.72 2.51
N PHE A 94 -23.17 -8.43 1.38
CA PHE A 94 -23.52 -9.85 1.28
C PHE A 94 -22.71 -10.67 2.29
N ALA A 95 -21.37 -10.60 2.23
CA ALA A 95 -20.49 -11.39 3.09
C ALA A 95 -20.74 -11.16 4.59
N GLN A 96 -21.06 -9.93 5.00
CA GLN A 96 -21.43 -9.62 6.38
C GLN A 96 -22.80 -10.16 6.78
N LEU A 97 -23.79 -10.14 5.89
CA LEU A 97 -25.10 -10.72 6.18
C LEU A 97 -24.98 -12.23 6.45
N PHE A 98 -24.19 -12.95 5.65
CA PHE A 98 -23.94 -14.39 5.87
C PHE A 98 -23.07 -14.68 7.09
N SER A 99 -22.14 -13.79 7.46
CA SER A 99 -21.33 -13.99 8.67
C SER A 99 -22.18 -13.92 9.94
N ILE A 100 -23.15 -13.01 10.00
CA ILE A 100 -24.10 -12.91 11.12
C ILE A 100 -25.02 -14.14 11.16
N THR A 101 -25.57 -14.59 10.02
CA THR A 101 -26.46 -15.77 9.99
C THR A 101 -25.75 -17.05 10.45
N THR A 102 -24.49 -17.28 10.04
CA THR A 102 -23.73 -18.46 10.49
C THR A 102 -23.26 -18.38 11.96
N GLY A 103 -23.24 -17.19 12.56
CA GLY A 103 -22.88 -16.99 13.97
C GLY A 103 -24.05 -17.09 14.94
N VAL A 104 -25.30 -16.96 14.48
CA VAL A 104 -26.50 -17.08 15.32
C VAL A 104 -26.93 -18.55 15.48
N ASP A 105 -26.71 -19.38 14.45
CA ASP A 105 -27.04 -20.82 14.50
C ASP A 105 -26.15 -21.64 15.45
N THR A 106 -24.95 -21.16 15.78
CA THR A 106 -24.06 -21.81 16.76
C THR A 106 -24.42 -21.49 18.22
N PHE A 107 -25.10 -20.37 18.49
CA PHE A 107 -25.56 -20.03 19.84
C PHE A 107 -26.88 -20.71 20.23
N GLN A 108 -27.74 -21.07 19.28
CA GLN A 108 -28.99 -21.81 19.57
C GLN A 108 -28.80 -23.33 19.72
N LYS A 109 -27.68 -23.90 19.25
CA LYS A 109 -27.37 -25.34 19.42
C LYS A 109 -26.53 -25.67 20.65
N ALA A 110 -26.06 -24.68 21.40
CA ALA A 110 -25.27 -24.88 22.64
C ALA A 110 -26.12 -24.76 23.93
N THR A 111 -27.42 -24.51 23.82
CA THR A 111 -28.35 -24.32 24.95
C THR A 111 -29.63 -25.16 24.84
N ALA A 112 -29.60 -26.23 24.03
CA ALA A 112 -30.68 -27.22 23.94
C ALA A 112 -30.20 -28.60 24.42
#